data_AF-R0GMK0-F1
#
_entry.id   AF-R0GMK0-F1
#
_cell.length_a   1.000
_cell.length_b   1.000
_cell.length_c   1.000
_cell.angle_alpha   90.00
_cell.angle_beta   90.00
_cell.angle_gamma   90.00
#
_symmetry.space_group_name_H-M   'P 1'
#
loop_
_entity.id
_entity.type
_entity.pdbx_description
1 polymer ?
#
loop_
_entity_poly.entity_id
_entity_poly.type
_entity_poly.pdbx_seq_one_letter_code
_entity_poly.pdbx_strand_id
1 'polypeptide(L)'
;RRYVTTISITRLHTPLSPLLKIQPFLRFPNSEMKLVEKMMTTEENENGEDVCRTIEVSGVDRNGFQSPDVEADDTFRAISGEELNLIPPLNFSMVDNGIFRSGFPDSANFSFLQTLGLRSIIYLCPEPYPETNLQFLKSNGIRLFQFGIEGNKEPFVNIPDHKIRMALKLLLDEKNHPLLIHCKRGKHRTGCLVGCYRKLQKWCLTSIFDEYQRFAAAKARVSDQRFMETFDVSSFNHIPLSFSCSTR
;
A
#
# COMPACT_ATOMS: atom_id res chain seq x y z
N ARG A 1 -38.21 -37.78 36.53
CA ARG A 1 -36.83 -37.50 37.00
C ARG A 1 -36.66 -35.98 37.08
N ARG A 2 -36.49 -35.47 38.30
CA ARG A 2 -35.96 -34.16 38.74
C ARG A 2 -36.75 -32.86 38.45
N TYR A 3 -37.16 -32.27 39.58
CA TYR A 3 -37.71 -30.95 39.86
C TYR A 3 -36.78 -29.80 39.46
N VAL A 4 -37.33 -28.64 39.09
CA VAL A 4 -36.75 -27.32 39.41
C VAL A 4 -37.89 -26.33 39.69
N THR A 5 -37.82 -25.71 40.87
CA THR A 5 -38.72 -24.66 41.37
C THR A 5 -37.94 -23.33 41.44
N THR A 6 -38.51 -22.32 40.79
CA THR A 6 -38.62 -20.87 41.07
C THR A 6 -37.68 -20.19 42.09
N ILE A 7 -37.17 -18.98 41.78
CA ILE A 7 -37.50 -17.67 42.42
C ILE A 7 -36.45 -16.57 42.11
N SER A 8 -37.00 -15.36 41.93
CA SER A 8 -36.53 -14.00 41.70
C SER A 8 -35.41 -13.45 42.60
N ILE A 9 -34.70 -12.42 42.13
CA ILE A 9 -33.82 -11.56 42.95
C ILE A 9 -34.17 -10.07 42.74
N THR A 10 -34.32 -9.38 43.87
CA THR A 10 -34.67 -7.96 44.09
C THR A 10 -33.44 -7.05 44.21
N ARG A 11 -33.62 -5.75 43.95
CA ARG A 11 -32.69 -4.63 44.20
C ARG A 11 -32.59 -4.27 45.70
N LEU A 12 -31.48 -3.63 46.11
CA LEU A 12 -31.34 -2.42 46.98
C LEU A 12 -29.82 -2.19 47.26
N HIS A 13 -29.22 -1.07 46.83
CA HIS A 13 -28.95 0.21 47.53
C HIS A 13 -27.60 0.29 48.30
N THR A 14 -26.89 1.42 48.09
CA THR A 14 -25.56 1.94 48.52
C THR A 14 -25.41 2.16 50.06
N PRO A 15 -24.37 2.82 50.67
CA PRO A 15 -23.12 3.51 50.20
C PRO A 15 -21.84 3.29 51.09
N LEU A 16 -20.72 3.97 50.78
CA LEU A 16 -19.72 4.63 51.68
C LEU A 16 -18.23 4.49 51.28
N SER A 17 -17.51 5.62 51.37
CA SER A 17 -16.04 5.82 51.34
C SER A 17 -15.65 6.60 52.62
N PRO A 18 -14.42 6.54 53.20
CA PRO A 18 -13.26 7.31 52.67
C PRO A 18 -11.82 6.80 52.99
N LEU A 19 -10.87 7.27 52.16
CA LEU A 19 -9.46 7.68 52.40
C LEU A 19 -8.55 6.96 53.43
N LEU A 20 -7.38 6.49 52.96
CA LEU A 20 -6.08 6.86 53.55
C LEU A 20 -4.96 6.89 52.49
N LYS A 21 -4.10 7.90 52.62
CA LYS A 21 -3.00 8.33 51.73
C LYS A 21 -1.75 7.44 51.88
N ILE A 22 -0.97 7.29 50.82
CA ILE A 22 0.51 7.44 50.81
C ILE A 22 0.92 7.88 49.38
N GLN A 23 1.64 9.00 49.31
CA GLN A 23 2.54 9.40 48.22
C GLN A 23 3.92 9.60 48.87
N PRO A 24 5.06 9.45 48.15
CA PRO A 24 5.43 10.49 47.18
C PRO A 24 6.22 10.03 45.93
N PHE A 25 6.13 10.90 44.92
CA PHE A 25 7.16 11.31 43.96
C PHE A 25 8.01 10.24 43.26
N LEU A 26 7.75 10.10 41.95
CA LEU A 26 8.74 10.41 40.92
C LEU A 26 8.00 10.87 39.66
N ARG A 27 8.18 12.14 39.31
CA ARG A 27 7.72 12.79 38.09
C ARG A 27 8.51 12.21 36.92
N PHE A 28 7.86 11.52 36.00
CA PHE A 28 8.34 11.36 34.63
C PHE A 28 7.32 12.01 33.70
N PRO A 29 7.73 12.86 32.74
CA PRO A 29 6.81 13.47 31.80
C PRO A 29 6.25 12.38 30.87
N ASN A 30 4.93 12.16 30.95
CA ASN A 30 4.17 11.46 29.93
C ASN A 30 4.25 12.26 28.63
N SER A 31 5.03 11.81 27.65
CA SER A 31 4.70 12.05 26.25
C SER A 31 3.86 10.87 25.79
N GLU A 32 2.54 10.99 25.95
CA GLU A 32 1.60 10.12 25.25
C GLU A 32 1.92 10.17 23.75
N MET A 33 2.30 9.03 23.18
CA MET A 33 2.28 8.87 21.72
C MET A 33 0.82 8.94 21.27
N LYS A 34 0.36 10.15 20.97
CA LYS A 34 -0.85 10.31 20.17
C LYS A 34 -0.51 9.96 18.74
N LEU A 35 -0.89 8.75 18.32
CA LEU A 35 -1.23 8.47 16.94
C LEU A 35 -2.32 9.47 16.55
N VAL A 36 -1.93 10.56 15.92
CA VAL A 36 -2.88 11.44 15.24
C VAL A 36 -3.17 10.79 13.90
N GLU A 37 -4.06 9.81 13.91
CA GLU A 37 -4.77 9.39 12.71
C GLU A 37 -5.59 10.59 12.23
N LYS A 38 -5.07 11.35 11.26
CA LYS A 38 -5.91 12.30 10.54
C LYS A 38 -6.74 11.51 9.54
N MET A 39 -7.81 10.87 10.02
CA MET A 39 -8.82 10.27 9.15
C MET A 39 -9.70 11.36 8.55
N MET A 40 -9.74 11.33 7.21
CA MET A 40 -10.87 11.65 6.32
C MET A 40 -11.21 13.12 6.03
N THR A 41 -11.15 13.46 4.74
CA THR A 41 -12.33 13.99 4.05
C THR A 41 -13.20 12.79 3.65
N THR A 42 -14.26 12.55 4.42
CA THR A 42 -15.45 11.80 3.99
C THR A 42 -16.40 12.80 3.38
N GLU A 43 -16.57 12.76 2.06
CA GLU A 43 -17.78 13.28 1.46
C GLU A 43 -18.62 12.08 1.05
N GLU A 44 -19.76 11.92 1.74
CA GLU A 44 -20.83 11.05 1.31
C GLU A 44 -21.47 11.70 0.08
N ASN A 45 -21.34 11.07 -1.09
CA ASN A 45 -22.25 11.31 -2.20
C ASN A 45 -23.27 10.18 -2.22
N GLU A 46 -24.53 10.52 -2.51
CA GLU A 46 -25.74 9.68 -2.37
C GLU A 46 -25.80 8.39 -3.23
N ASN A 47 -24.69 7.92 -3.81
CA ASN A 47 -24.67 6.82 -4.80
C ASN A 47 -23.92 5.54 -4.39
N GLY A 48 -23.44 5.39 -3.15
CA GLY A 48 -22.96 4.08 -2.66
C GLY A 48 -21.74 3.50 -3.39
N GLU A 49 -20.78 4.33 -3.81
CA GLU A 49 -19.53 3.86 -4.44
C GLU A 49 -18.38 3.70 -3.42
N ASP A 50 -17.63 2.59 -3.54
CA ASP A 50 -16.48 2.22 -2.70
C ASP A 50 -15.33 3.25 -2.78
N VAL A 51 -14.94 3.84 -1.64
CA VAL A 51 -13.95 4.93 -1.54
C VAL A 51 -12.50 4.43 -1.60
N CYS A 52 -11.66 5.11 -2.38
CA CYS A 52 -10.20 4.98 -2.37
C CYS A 52 -9.62 5.58 -1.08
N ARG A 53 -8.80 4.81 -0.35
CA ARG A 53 -8.09 5.32 0.84
C ARG A 53 -6.70 5.77 0.43
N THR A 54 -6.48 7.08 0.42
CA THR A 54 -5.13 7.65 0.39
C THR A 54 -4.65 7.79 1.83
N ILE A 55 -3.56 7.10 2.16
CA ILE A 55 -2.93 7.21 3.48
C ILE A 55 -1.71 8.10 3.29
N GLU A 56 -1.93 9.41 3.46
CA GLU A 56 -0.83 10.35 3.66
C GLU A 56 -0.42 10.27 5.13
N VAL A 57 0.79 9.78 5.40
CA VAL A 57 1.32 9.84 6.76
C VAL A 57 2.35 10.94 6.82
N SER A 58 2.03 12.00 7.57
CA SER A 58 2.97 13.10 7.84
C SER A 58 4.14 12.62 8.68
N GLY A 59 5.36 12.94 8.24
CA GLY A 59 6.58 12.79 9.05
C GLY A 59 6.52 13.69 10.28
N VAL A 60 7.03 13.20 11.41
CA VAL A 60 7.21 14.02 12.61
C VAL A 60 8.53 14.78 12.47
N ASP A 61 8.48 16.10 12.67
CA ASP A 61 9.65 16.97 12.71
C ASP A 61 10.65 16.50 13.78
N ARG A 62 11.87 16.15 13.36
CA ARG A 62 13.02 16.06 14.26
C ARG A 62 13.64 17.44 14.41
N ASN A 63 13.04 18.28 15.25
CA ASN A 63 13.74 19.46 15.76
C ASN A 63 14.46 19.10 17.06
N GLY A 64 15.80 19.12 17.00
CA GLY A 64 16.64 19.20 18.19
C GLY A 64 17.86 18.27 18.17
N PHE A 65 18.82 18.50 17.29
CA PHE A 65 20.23 18.26 17.61
C PHE A 65 21.09 19.30 16.90
N GLN A 66 21.78 20.11 17.70
CA GLN A 66 22.75 21.10 17.25
C GLN A 66 23.94 20.38 16.58
N SER A 67 24.36 20.92 15.44
CA SER A 67 25.58 20.54 14.74
C SER A 67 26.82 20.99 15.51
N PRO A 68 27.86 20.15 15.64
CA PRO A 68 29.22 20.63 15.74
C PRO A 68 29.89 20.60 14.37
N ASP A 69 30.49 21.72 14.01
CA ASP A 69 31.39 21.91 12.87
C ASP A 69 32.62 21.00 13.02
N VAL A 70 32.90 20.14 12.02
CA VAL A 70 34.24 19.58 11.81
C VAL A 70 34.48 19.35 10.31
N GLU A 71 35.36 20.20 9.77
CA GLU A 71 36.33 20.04 8.66
C GLU A 71 36.18 18.88 7.67
N ALA A 72 36.29 19.22 6.39
CA ALA A 72 36.28 18.32 5.24
C ALA A 72 37.50 17.40 5.22
N ASP A 73 37.27 16.10 5.35
CA ASP A 73 38.24 15.05 4.98
C ASP A 73 37.68 14.24 3.80
N ASP A 74 38.35 14.37 2.67
CA ASP A 74 38.06 13.73 1.38
C ASP A 74 38.49 12.26 1.39
N THR A 75 37.92 11.48 2.31
CA THR A 75 38.06 10.03 2.32
C THR A 75 36.85 9.44 1.62
N PHE A 76 37.00 9.10 0.34
CA PHE A 76 36.14 8.15 -0.35
C PHE A 76 36.15 6.84 0.45
N ARG A 77 35.21 6.72 1.40
CA ARG A 77 34.91 5.45 2.06
C ARG A 77 34.37 4.55 0.98
N ALA A 78 35.26 3.78 0.36
CA ALA A 78 34.91 2.53 -0.28
C ALA A 78 34.06 1.77 0.74
N ILE A 79 32.75 1.74 0.50
CA ILE A 79 31.85 0.85 1.22
C ILE A 79 32.40 -0.53 0.90
N SER A 80 33.12 -1.12 1.85
CA SER A 80 33.52 -2.52 1.80
C SER A 80 32.26 -3.29 1.45
N GLY A 81 32.34 -4.14 0.43
CA GLY A 81 31.25 -4.98 -0.08
C GLY A 81 30.81 -6.06 0.91
N GLU A 82 30.57 -5.68 2.17
CA GLU A 82 29.64 -6.33 3.06
C GLU A 82 28.28 -6.26 2.35
N GLU A 83 27.97 -7.33 1.64
CA GLU A 83 26.80 -7.52 0.80
C GLU A 83 25.56 -6.85 1.41
N LEU A 84 25.14 -5.71 0.85
CA LEU A 84 23.75 -5.34 0.96
C LEU A 84 23.01 -6.46 0.24
N ASN A 85 22.52 -7.44 1.00
CA ASN A 85 21.65 -8.50 0.51
C ASN A 85 20.35 -7.83 0.05
N LEU A 86 20.39 -7.31 -1.18
CA LEU A 86 19.28 -6.64 -1.84
C LEU A 86 18.38 -7.73 -2.41
N ILE A 87 17.39 -8.13 -1.61
CA ILE A 87 16.45 -9.17 -2.00
C ILE A 87 15.20 -8.48 -2.58
N PRO A 88 14.96 -8.56 -3.90
CA PRO A 88 13.75 -8.00 -4.47
C PRO A 88 12.51 -8.74 -3.96
N PRO A 89 11.35 -8.06 -3.82
CA PRO A 89 10.12 -8.73 -3.45
C PRO A 89 9.74 -9.85 -4.43
N LEU A 90 8.89 -10.77 -3.96
CA LEU A 90 8.31 -11.81 -4.81
C LEU A 90 7.75 -11.21 -6.10
N ASN A 91 8.01 -11.83 -7.26
CA ASN A 91 7.46 -11.40 -8.56
C ASN A 91 7.79 -9.93 -8.92
N PHE A 92 8.89 -9.37 -8.40
CA PHE A 92 9.33 -8.03 -8.76
C PHE A 92 9.74 -7.94 -10.24
N SER A 93 9.34 -6.85 -10.91
CA SER A 93 9.79 -6.48 -12.26
C SER A 93 9.54 -5.01 -12.52
N MET A 94 10.32 -4.41 -13.42
CA MET A 94 9.97 -3.15 -14.05
C MET A 94 8.82 -3.40 -15.04
N VAL A 95 7.83 -2.50 -15.07
CA VAL A 95 6.74 -2.47 -16.05
C VAL A 95 7.08 -1.45 -17.13
N ASP A 96 7.42 -0.24 -16.71
CA ASP A 96 7.88 0.83 -17.58
C ASP A 96 8.84 1.73 -16.80
N ASN A 97 9.40 2.74 -17.45
CA ASN A 97 10.28 3.71 -16.81
C ASN A 97 9.59 4.34 -15.59
N GLY A 98 10.18 4.15 -14.40
CA GLY A 98 9.61 4.64 -13.14
C GLY A 98 8.38 3.87 -12.62
N ILE A 99 7.94 2.80 -13.29
CA ILE A 99 6.80 1.98 -12.87
C ILE A 99 7.24 0.54 -12.61
N PHE A 100 7.07 0.08 -11.38
CA PHE A 100 7.44 -1.26 -10.96
C PHE A 100 6.21 -2.08 -10.55
N ARG A 101 6.34 -3.40 -10.61
CA ARG A 101 5.35 -4.35 -10.10
C ARG A 101 6.00 -5.33 -9.13
N SER A 102 5.23 -5.83 -8.16
CA SER A 102 5.63 -6.97 -7.32
C SER A 102 4.46 -7.68 -6.67
N GLY A 103 4.77 -8.77 -5.97
CA GLY A 103 4.00 -9.30 -4.85
C GLY A 103 4.19 -8.47 -3.58
N PHE A 104 3.66 -8.96 -2.47
CA PHE A 104 3.65 -8.22 -1.21
C PHE A 104 5.08 -8.09 -0.66
N PRO A 105 5.60 -6.87 -0.45
CA PRO A 105 6.93 -6.70 0.12
C PRO A 105 6.95 -7.04 1.62
N ASP A 106 8.03 -7.65 2.08
CA ASP A 106 8.32 -7.84 3.50
C ASP A 106 9.57 -7.07 3.92
N SER A 107 9.93 -7.17 5.21
CA SER A 107 11.08 -6.47 5.78
C SER A 107 12.41 -6.85 5.14
N ALA A 108 12.54 -8.07 4.61
CA ALA A 108 13.77 -8.49 3.91
C ALA A 108 13.94 -7.76 2.58
N ASN A 109 12.87 -7.20 2.01
CA ASN A 109 12.92 -6.46 0.75
C ASN A 109 13.17 -4.96 0.92
N PHE A 110 13.11 -4.42 2.13
CA PHE A 110 13.14 -2.97 2.36
C PHE A 110 14.44 -2.32 1.89
N SER A 111 15.58 -2.99 2.08
CA SER A 111 16.87 -2.53 1.57
C SER A 111 16.85 -2.35 0.05
N PHE A 112 16.29 -3.32 -0.69
CA PHE A 112 16.11 -3.24 -2.13
C PHE A 112 15.10 -2.15 -2.53
N LEU A 113 13.98 -2.02 -1.82
CA LEU A 113 12.99 -0.99 -2.15
C LEU A 113 13.52 0.44 -1.94
N GLN A 114 14.44 0.64 -0.99
CA GLN A 114 15.10 1.94 -0.80
C GLN A 114 15.94 2.34 -2.01
N THR A 115 16.60 1.38 -2.68
CA THR A 115 17.43 1.69 -3.85
C THR A 115 16.61 2.16 -5.05
N LEU A 116 15.30 1.89 -5.07
CA LEU A 116 14.40 2.34 -6.15
C LEU A 116 13.98 3.80 -6.02
N GLY A 117 14.17 4.43 -4.86
CA GLY A 117 13.73 5.81 -4.62
C GLY A 117 12.23 6.02 -4.82
N LEU A 118 11.42 5.04 -4.37
CA LEU A 118 9.97 5.07 -4.57
C LEU A 118 9.35 6.32 -3.94
N ARG A 119 8.45 6.97 -4.67
CA ARG A 119 7.65 8.09 -4.18
C ARG A 119 6.27 7.63 -3.74
N SER A 120 5.75 6.58 -4.37
CA SER A 120 4.44 6.05 -4.04
C SER A 120 4.30 4.55 -4.27
N ILE A 121 3.29 3.97 -3.62
CA ILE A 121 2.88 2.58 -3.76
C ILE A 121 1.37 2.51 -4.04
N ILE A 122 0.99 1.72 -5.05
CA ILE A 122 -0.38 1.28 -5.29
C ILE A 122 -0.55 -0.11 -4.70
N TYR A 123 -1.38 -0.22 -3.67
CA TYR A 123 -1.70 -1.46 -2.99
C TYR A 123 -3.13 -1.92 -3.31
N LEU A 124 -3.26 -3.09 -3.93
CA LEU A 124 -4.53 -3.55 -4.51
C LEU A 124 -5.33 -4.52 -3.62
N CYS A 125 -4.96 -4.72 -2.37
CA CYS A 125 -5.69 -5.64 -1.48
C CYS A 125 -6.54 -4.88 -0.43
N PRO A 126 -7.70 -5.42 -0.02
CA PRO A 126 -8.59 -4.78 0.95
C PRO A 126 -8.07 -4.83 2.39
N GLU A 127 -7.17 -5.78 2.69
CA GLU A 127 -6.64 -5.96 4.03
C GLU A 127 -5.81 -4.75 4.47
N PRO A 128 -5.86 -4.33 5.75
CA PRO A 128 -5.03 -3.25 6.27
C PRO A 128 -3.54 -3.48 5.99
N TYR A 129 -2.81 -2.39 5.74
CA TYR A 129 -1.36 -2.48 5.50
C TYR A 129 -0.63 -2.77 6.83
N PRO A 130 0.33 -3.72 6.88
CA PRO A 130 1.04 -4.07 8.09
C PRO A 130 1.83 -2.89 8.67
N GLU A 131 1.84 -2.74 9.99
CA GLU A 131 2.46 -1.58 10.65
C GLU A 131 3.96 -1.46 10.36
N THR A 132 4.68 -2.59 10.29
CA THR A 132 6.11 -2.61 9.93
C THR A 132 6.36 -1.98 8.56
N ASN A 133 5.49 -2.27 7.58
CA ASN A 133 5.59 -1.71 6.24
C ASN A 133 5.10 -0.25 6.21
N LEU A 134 4.10 0.11 7.01
CA LEU A 134 3.69 1.51 7.20
C LEU A 134 4.82 2.36 7.77
N GLN A 135 5.55 1.85 8.77
CA GLN A 135 6.69 2.55 9.33
C GLN A 135 7.80 2.75 8.30
N PHE A 136 8.08 1.74 7.47
CA PHE A 136 9.00 1.88 6.34
C PHE A 136 8.55 2.95 5.35
N LEU A 137 7.28 2.95 4.93
CA LEU A 137 6.72 3.98 4.04
C LEU A 137 6.90 5.38 4.64
N LYS A 138 6.56 5.56 5.92
CA LYS A 138 6.70 6.82 6.68
C LYS A 138 8.14 7.32 6.68
N SER A 139 9.09 6.47 7.05
CA SER A 139 10.51 6.84 7.16
C SER A 139 11.15 7.21 5.83
N ASN A 140 10.60 6.73 4.70
CA ASN A 140 11.10 7.02 3.36
C ASN A 140 10.22 8.03 2.60
N GLY A 141 9.21 8.63 3.23
CA GLY A 141 8.33 9.62 2.59
C GLY A 141 7.47 9.07 1.45
N ILE A 142 7.13 7.77 1.48
CA ILE A 142 6.42 7.08 0.41
C ILE A 142 4.91 7.15 0.65
N ARG A 143 4.16 7.62 -0.35
CA ARG A 143 2.68 7.70 -0.29
C ARG A 143 2.03 6.36 -0.61
N LEU A 144 1.02 5.96 0.17
CA LEU A 144 0.28 4.72 -0.06
C LEU A 144 -1.13 5.01 -0.59
N PHE A 145 -1.44 4.44 -1.75
CA PHE A 145 -2.76 4.46 -2.37
C PHE A 145 -3.36 3.06 -2.33
N GLN A 146 -4.43 2.88 -1.55
CA GLN A 146 -5.06 1.58 -1.37
C GLN A 146 -6.38 1.46 -2.15
N PHE A 147 -6.44 0.47 -3.04
CA PHE A 147 -7.63 0.06 -3.78
C PHE A 147 -7.99 -1.38 -3.42
N GLY A 148 -8.88 -1.56 -2.45
CA GLY A 148 -9.24 -2.89 -1.98
C GLY A 148 -10.00 -3.71 -3.03
N ILE A 149 -9.32 -4.61 -3.73
CA ILE A 149 -9.96 -5.57 -4.65
C ILE A 149 -10.01 -6.93 -4.00
N GLU A 150 -11.22 -7.49 -3.85
CA GLU A 150 -11.44 -8.76 -3.17
C GLU A 150 -10.70 -9.94 -3.82
N GLY A 151 -10.15 -10.79 -2.96
CA GLY A 151 -9.31 -11.91 -3.35
C GLY A 151 -10.09 -13.21 -3.57
N ASN A 152 -11.05 -13.25 -4.49
CA ASN A 152 -11.83 -14.48 -4.71
C ASN A 152 -11.05 -15.52 -5.54
N LYS A 153 -11.42 -16.80 -5.36
CA LYS A 153 -11.01 -17.90 -6.24
C LYS A 153 -12.02 -18.04 -7.38
N GLU A 154 -11.58 -18.53 -8.53
CA GLU A 154 -12.51 -18.88 -9.62
C GLU A 154 -13.54 -19.91 -9.12
N PRO A 155 -14.81 -19.82 -9.57
CA PRO A 155 -15.33 -18.97 -10.64
C PRO A 155 -15.82 -17.56 -10.23
N PHE A 156 -15.84 -17.21 -8.94
CA PHE A 156 -16.47 -15.98 -8.43
C PHE A 156 -15.53 -14.76 -8.41
N VAL A 157 -14.56 -14.71 -9.33
CA VAL A 157 -13.61 -13.61 -9.42
C VAL A 157 -14.29 -12.43 -10.09
N ASN A 158 -14.41 -11.33 -9.37
CA ASN A 158 -14.86 -10.05 -9.93
C ASN A 158 -13.78 -9.00 -9.66
N ILE A 159 -13.18 -8.46 -10.72
CA ILE A 159 -12.26 -7.33 -10.63
C ILE A 159 -13.07 -6.08 -10.92
N PRO A 160 -13.29 -5.21 -9.92
CA PRO A 160 -14.11 -4.02 -10.10
C PRO A 160 -13.40 -3.03 -11.03
N ASP A 161 -14.05 -2.77 -12.18
CA ASP A 161 -13.57 -1.87 -13.22
C ASP A 161 -13.21 -0.47 -12.67
N HIS A 162 -14.07 0.11 -11.82
CA HIS A 162 -13.85 1.44 -11.25
C HIS A 162 -12.54 1.54 -10.44
N LYS A 163 -12.21 0.52 -9.62
CA LYS A 163 -10.96 0.52 -8.83
C LYS A 163 -9.72 0.45 -9.73
N ILE A 164 -9.79 -0.34 -10.80
CA ILE A 164 -8.72 -0.40 -11.81
C ILE A 164 -8.59 0.95 -12.52
N ARG A 165 -9.70 1.61 -12.89
CA ARG A 165 -9.64 2.96 -13.49
C ARG A 165 -8.99 3.98 -12.58
N MET A 166 -9.35 4.00 -11.30
CA MET A 166 -8.74 4.93 -10.33
C MET A 166 -7.25 4.66 -10.13
N ALA A 167 -6.86 3.40 -9.97
CA ALA A 167 -5.45 3.02 -9.87
C ALA A 167 -4.67 3.40 -11.14
N LEU A 168 -5.29 3.24 -12.32
CA LEU A 168 -4.68 3.61 -13.59
C LEU A 168 -4.47 5.12 -13.71
N LYS A 169 -5.41 5.95 -13.23
CA LYS A 169 -5.21 7.41 -13.17
C LYS A 169 -3.98 7.81 -12.36
N LEU A 170 -3.75 7.19 -11.20
CA LEU A 170 -2.56 7.45 -10.39
C LEU A 170 -1.27 6.96 -11.05
N LEU A 171 -1.35 5.81 -11.72
CA LEU A 171 -0.23 5.22 -12.46
C LEU A 171 0.19 6.11 -13.65
N LEU A 172 -0.75 6.79 -14.30
CA LEU A 172 -0.48 7.72 -15.41
C LEU A 172 0.04 9.09 -14.96
N ASP A 173 -0.08 9.46 -13.69
CA ASP A 173 0.44 10.72 -13.18
C ASP A 173 1.91 10.58 -12.78
N GLU A 174 2.80 11.16 -13.59
CA GLU A 174 4.26 11.16 -13.39
C GLU A 174 4.69 11.71 -12.02
N LYS A 175 3.87 12.56 -11.40
CA LYS A 175 4.15 13.09 -10.05
C LYS A 175 4.22 11.99 -9.00
N ASN A 176 3.66 10.82 -9.27
CA ASN A 176 3.69 9.68 -8.37
C ASN A 176 4.92 8.77 -8.60
N HIS A 177 5.71 9.00 -9.66
CA HIS A 177 6.84 8.14 -10.02
C HIS A 177 8.14 8.55 -9.28
N PRO A 178 9.03 7.60 -8.95
CA PRO A 178 8.91 6.16 -9.19
C PRO A 178 7.85 5.47 -8.31
N LEU A 179 7.05 4.58 -8.90
CA LEU A 179 5.86 3.98 -8.28
C LEU A 179 5.95 2.45 -8.28
N LEU A 180 5.56 1.81 -7.18
CA LEU A 180 5.42 0.35 -7.09
C LEU A 180 3.95 -0.07 -7.03
N ILE A 181 3.55 -0.99 -7.90
CA ILE A 181 2.24 -1.64 -7.88
C ILE A 181 2.38 -3.01 -7.23
N HIS A 182 1.58 -3.31 -6.21
CA HIS A 182 1.55 -4.67 -5.69
C HIS A 182 0.18 -5.12 -5.18
N CYS A 183 0.05 -6.44 -5.11
CA CYS A 183 -0.99 -7.12 -4.36
C CYS A 183 -0.34 -8.23 -3.52
N LYS A 184 -1.08 -9.27 -3.12
CA LYS A 184 -0.50 -10.38 -2.33
C LYS A 184 0.65 -11.11 -3.04
N ARG A 185 0.48 -11.45 -4.33
CA ARG A 185 1.45 -12.25 -5.10
C ARG A 185 1.93 -11.58 -6.38
N GLY A 186 1.42 -10.38 -6.70
CA GLY A 186 1.79 -9.68 -7.93
C GLY A 186 1.32 -10.37 -9.22
N LYS A 187 0.24 -11.17 -9.14
CA LYS A 187 -0.28 -12.01 -10.24
C LYS A 187 -1.57 -11.44 -10.83
N HIS A 188 -2.70 -11.67 -10.15
CA HIS A 188 -4.05 -11.40 -10.67
C HIS A 188 -4.37 -9.90 -10.71
N ARG A 189 -4.62 -9.28 -9.55
CA ARG A 189 -4.97 -7.85 -9.42
C ARG A 189 -3.93 -6.93 -10.07
N THR A 190 -2.66 -7.14 -9.73
CA THR A 190 -1.53 -6.43 -10.35
C THR A 190 -1.45 -6.67 -11.85
N GLY A 191 -1.67 -7.91 -12.29
CA GLY A 191 -1.65 -8.26 -13.71
C GLY A 191 -2.76 -7.59 -14.50
N CYS A 192 -3.98 -7.48 -13.95
CA CYS A 192 -5.08 -6.76 -14.60
C CYS A 192 -4.79 -5.27 -14.72
N LEU A 193 -4.27 -4.62 -13.67
CA LEU A 193 -3.89 -3.20 -13.76
C LEU A 193 -2.78 -2.99 -14.80
N VAL A 194 -1.72 -3.81 -14.77
CA VAL A 194 -0.63 -3.74 -15.76
C VAL A 194 -1.14 -4.05 -17.17
N GLY A 195 -2.00 -5.04 -17.35
CA GLY A 195 -2.57 -5.38 -18.64
C GLY A 195 -3.44 -4.26 -19.22
N CYS A 196 -4.26 -3.61 -18.39
CA CYS A 196 -5.00 -2.41 -18.79
C CYS A 196 -4.06 -1.24 -19.14
N TYR A 197 -2.95 -1.08 -18.41
CA TYR A 197 -1.92 -0.12 -18.76
C TYR A 197 -1.27 -0.43 -20.12
N ARG A 198 -0.88 -1.68 -20.40
CA ARG A 198 -0.38 -2.09 -21.72
C ARG A 198 -1.37 -1.85 -22.85
N LYS A 199 -2.67 -2.02 -22.56
CA LYS A 199 -3.74 -1.71 -23.52
C LYS A 199 -3.78 -0.23 -23.88
N LEU A 200 -3.54 0.67 -22.91
CA LEU A 200 -3.36 2.10 -23.18
C LEU A 200 -2.12 2.38 -24.03
N GLN A 201 -1.07 1.59 -23.85
CA GLN A 201 0.13 1.62 -24.69
C GLN A 201 -0.07 1.02 -26.09
N LYS A 202 -1.31 0.66 -26.45
CA LYS A 202 -1.70 0.07 -27.74
C LYS A 202 -1.01 -1.26 -28.05
N TRP A 203 -0.64 -2.02 -27.02
CA TRP A 203 -0.16 -3.39 -27.21
C TRP A 203 -1.30 -4.27 -27.76
N CYS A 204 -0.97 -5.27 -28.59
CA CYS A 204 -1.94 -6.26 -29.01
C CYS A 204 -2.30 -7.20 -27.83
N LEU A 205 -3.54 -7.70 -27.80
CA LEU A 205 -4.02 -8.54 -26.70
C LEU A 205 -3.16 -9.79 -26.49
N THR A 206 -2.63 -10.39 -27.56
CA THR A 206 -1.72 -11.53 -27.48
C THR A 206 -0.48 -11.23 -26.62
N SER A 207 0.18 -10.09 -26.84
CA SER A 207 1.36 -9.69 -26.05
C SER A 207 0.99 -9.33 -24.62
N ILE A 208 -0.18 -8.72 -24.40
CA ILE A 208 -0.69 -8.42 -23.06
C ILE A 208 -0.91 -9.72 -22.27
N PHE A 209 -1.56 -10.70 -22.89
CA PHE A 209 -1.83 -11.98 -22.27
C PHE A 209 -0.56 -12.79 -22.02
N ASP A 210 0.41 -12.75 -22.95
CA ASP A 210 1.71 -13.40 -22.75
C ASP A 210 2.44 -12.82 -21.53
N GLU A 211 2.50 -11.48 -21.41
CA GLU A 211 3.09 -10.83 -20.23
C GLU A 211 2.34 -11.22 -18.95
N TYR A 212 1.01 -11.17 -18.95
CA TYR A 212 0.20 -11.58 -17.81
C TYR A 212 0.48 -13.02 -17.39
N GLN A 213 0.46 -13.95 -18.34
CA GLN A 213 0.65 -15.38 -18.11
C GLN A 213 2.07 -15.67 -17.60
N ARG A 214 3.09 -14.94 -18.07
CA ARG A 214 4.47 -15.04 -17.56
C ARG A 214 4.54 -14.79 -16.05
N PHE A 215 3.86 -13.75 -15.55
CA PHE A 215 3.85 -13.44 -14.11
C PHE A 215 2.88 -14.30 -13.30
N ALA A 216 1.73 -14.66 -13.86
CA ALA A 216 0.75 -15.50 -13.18
C ALA A 216 1.20 -16.97 -13.11
N ALA A 217 1.98 -17.43 -14.09
CA ALA A 217 2.46 -18.80 -14.28
C ALA A 217 1.30 -19.81 -14.20
N ALA A 218 1.49 -20.94 -13.51
CA ALA A 218 0.47 -21.97 -13.30
C ALA A 218 -0.81 -21.51 -12.56
N LYS A 219 -0.93 -20.22 -12.20
CA LYS A 219 -2.12 -19.63 -11.58
C LYS A 219 -2.78 -18.58 -12.49
N ALA A 220 -2.44 -18.52 -13.77
CA ALA A 220 -3.12 -17.67 -14.74
C ALA A 220 -4.64 -17.95 -14.77
N ARG A 221 -5.44 -16.90 -14.81
CA ARG A 221 -6.90 -16.97 -14.85
C ARG A 221 -7.40 -16.47 -16.20
N VAL A 222 -8.42 -17.14 -16.72
CA VAL A 222 -9.08 -16.69 -17.97
C VAL A 222 -9.96 -15.48 -17.68
N SER A 223 -10.59 -15.43 -16.52
CA SER A 223 -11.38 -14.28 -16.05
C SER A 223 -10.59 -12.96 -16.07
N ASP A 224 -9.35 -12.97 -15.58
CA ASP A 224 -8.46 -11.80 -15.59
C ASP A 224 -8.15 -11.32 -17.03
N GLN A 225 -7.86 -12.24 -17.95
CA GLN A 225 -7.61 -11.91 -19.36
C GLN A 225 -8.85 -11.36 -20.05
N ARG A 226 -10.02 -11.97 -19.79
CA ARG A 226 -11.30 -11.49 -20.29
C ARG A 226 -11.61 -10.09 -19.80
N PHE A 227 -11.33 -9.79 -18.53
CA PHE A 227 -11.45 -8.44 -18.00
C PHE A 227 -10.58 -7.44 -18.77
N MET A 228 -9.30 -7.74 -19.02
CA MET A 228 -8.42 -6.86 -19.80
C MET A 228 -8.92 -6.67 -21.24
N GLU A 229 -9.44 -7.73 -21.86
CA GLU A 229 -10.03 -7.68 -23.20
C GLU A 229 -11.21 -6.72 -23.26
N THR A 230 -12.13 -6.79 -22.30
CA THR A 230 -13.36 -6.00 -22.28
C THR A 230 -13.19 -4.61 -21.65
N PHE A 231 -12.08 -4.35 -20.95
CA PHE A 231 -11.84 -3.06 -20.29
C PHE A 231 -11.78 -1.92 -21.31
N ASP A 232 -12.74 -1.00 -21.25
CA ASP A 232 -12.77 0.14 -22.15
C ASP A 232 -11.73 1.20 -21.74
N VAL A 233 -10.85 1.54 -22.68
CA VAL A 233 -9.79 2.54 -22.51
C VAL A 233 -10.16 3.93 -23.02
N SER A 234 -11.32 4.07 -23.67
CA SER A 234 -11.75 5.33 -24.32
C SER A 234 -11.69 6.54 -23.37
N SER A 235 -12.03 6.34 -22.09
CA SER A 235 -12.01 7.37 -21.05
C SER A 235 -10.61 7.95 -20.75
N PHE A 236 -9.55 7.36 -21.28
CA PHE A 236 -8.16 7.78 -21.07
C PHE A 236 -7.53 8.42 -22.32
N ASN A 237 -8.24 8.46 -23.46
CA ASN A 237 -7.70 8.95 -24.74
C ASN A 237 -7.25 10.42 -24.73
N HIS A 238 -7.76 11.22 -23.80
CA HIS A 238 -7.38 12.63 -23.64
C HIS A 238 -6.14 12.85 -22.78
N ILE A 239 -5.61 11.79 -22.15
CA ILE A 239 -4.42 11.88 -21.31
C ILE A 239 -3.21 11.68 -22.22
N PRO A 240 -2.34 12.70 -22.40
CA PRO A 240 -1.12 12.52 -23.15
C PRO A 240 -0.23 11.52 -22.43
N LEU A 241 -0.06 10.34 -23.03
CA LEU A 241 0.90 9.36 -22.55
C LEU A 241 2.28 9.82 -22.98
N SER A 242 3.11 10.21 -22.02
CA SER A 242 4.55 10.39 -22.22
C SER A 242 5.17 9.01 -22.42
N PHE A 243 5.10 8.51 -23.64
CA PHE A 243 5.88 7.33 -24.00
C PHE A 243 7.35 7.72 -23.86
N SER A 244 8.05 7.09 -22.92
CA SER A 244 9.51 7.19 -22.79
C SER A 244 10.17 6.45 -23.96
N CYS A 245 10.04 7.01 -25.15
CA CYS A 245 10.83 6.70 -26.33
C CYS A 245 11.34 8.02 -26.92
N SER A 246 12.27 8.67 -26.21
CA SER A 246 13.23 9.64 -26.78
C SER A 246 14.15 10.18 -25.69
N THR A 247 15.18 9.40 -25.35
CA THR A 247 16.54 9.89 -25.05
C THR A 247 17.46 8.67 -24.92
N ARG A 248 17.82 8.09 -26.06
CA ARG A 248 19.04 7.30 -26.23
C ARG A 248 19.69 7.74 -27.52
#